data_AF-A0A961D1H6-F1
#
_entry.id   AF-A0A961D1H6-F1
#
_cell.length_a   1.000
_cell.length_b   1.000
_cell.length_c   1.000
_cell.angle_alpha   90.00
_cell.angle_beta   90.00
_cell.angle_gamma   90.00
#
_symmetry.space_group_name_H-M   'P 1'
#
loop_
_entity.id
_entity.type
_entity.pdbx_description
1 polymer ?
#
loop_
_entity_poly.entity_id
_entity_poly.type
_entity_poly.pdbx_seq_one_letter_code
_entity_poly.pdbx_strand_id
1 'polypeptide(L)' 'GMEGDVITLQDVFLFDFSAGVDETGRFRGQLQATGVRPKFASKLSDLGIKLGPEMFSPGTTP' A
#
# COMPACT_ATOMS: atom_id res chain seq x y z
N GLY A 1 14.85 4.41 -8.61
CA GLY A 1 15.70 5.41 -9.28
C GLY A 1 15.66 5.11 -10.76
N MET A 2 15.89 6.10 -11.61
CA MET A 2 16.04 5.85 -13.06
C MET A 2 17.47 5.38 -13.30
N GLU A 3 17.70 4.07 -13.23
CA GLU A 3 18.80 3.48 -13.96
C GLU A 3 18.26 3.14 -15.35
N GLY A 4 18.50 4.03 -16.30
CA GLY A 4 18.26 3.86 -17.75
C GLY A 4 16.82 3.54 -18.15
N ASP A 5 15.95 4.55 -18.29
CA ASP A 5 14.60 4.51 -18.92
C ASP A 5 13.61 3.39 -18.54
N VAL A 6 13.91 2.56 -17.54
CA VAL A 6 12.95 1.58 -17.02
C VAL A 6 12.07 2.25 -15.97
N ILE A 7 10.79 2.41 -16.29
CA ILE A 7 9.78 2.73 -15.29
C ILE A 7 9.65 1.51 -14.36
N THR A 8 10.09 1.68 -13.12
CA THR A 8 9.92 0.67 -12.08
C THR A 8 8.61 0.91 -11.33
N LEU A 9 7.82 -0.14 -11.19
CA LEU A 9 6.63 -0.15 -10.34
C LEU A 9 7.02 -0.62 -8.94
N GLN A 10 6.35 -0.08 -7.93
CA GLN A 10 6.49 -0.49 -6.54
C GLN A 10 5.10 -0.65 -5.95
N ASP A 11 4.85 -1.79 -5.30
CA ASP A 11 3.59 -2.04 -4.62
C ASP A 11 3.55 -1.28 -3.28
N VAL A 12 2.50 -0.46 -3.10
CA VAL A 12 2.27 0.31 -1.88
C VAL A 12 1.37 -0.46 -0.90
N PHE A 13 0.47 -1.28 -1.45
CA PHE A 13 -0.40 -2.18 -0.70
C PHE A 13 -0.46 -3.53 -1.41
N LEU A 14 -0.54 -4.59 -0.61
CA LEU A 14 -0.85 -5.94 -1.05
C LEU A 14 -2.17 -6.38 -0.44
N PHE A 15 -2.84 -7.34 -1.06
CA PHE A 15 -4.04 -7.94 -0.49
C PHE A 15 -3.65 -9.23 0.24
N ASP A 16 -3.95 -9.30 1.54
CA ASP A 16 -3.74 -10.50 2.34
C ASP A 16 -4.92 -11.47 2.15
N PHE A 17 -4.66 -12.61 1.51
CA PHE A 17 -5.64 -13.66 1.26
C PHE A 17 -5.82 -14.66 2.41
N SER A 18 -5.11 -14.48 3.54
CA SER A 18 -5.10 -15.42 4.68
C SER A 18 -6.51 -15.74 5.23
N ALA A 19 -7.44 -14.79 5.16
CA ALA A 19 -8.81 -14.95 5.62
C ALA A 19 -9.71 -15.81 4.69
N GLY A 20 -9.19 -16.25 3.54
CA GLY A 20 -9.90 -17.13 2.61
C GLY A 20 -11.08 -16.48 1.90
N VAL A 21 -12.06 -17.29 1.54
CA VAL A 21 -13.22 -16.94 0.70
C VAL A 21 -14.51 -17.29 1.44
N ASP A 22 -15.54 -16.46 1.30
CA ASP A 22 -16.87 -16.73 1.85
C ASP A 22 -17.68 -17.74 1.00
N GLU A 23 -18.87 -18.09 1.49
CA GLU A 23 -19.79 -19.03 0.83
C GLU A 23 -20.27 -18.55 -0.55
N THR A 24 -20.11 -17.27 -0.86
CA THR A 24 -20.49 -16.64 -2.14
C THR A 24 -19.32 -16.46 -3.10
N GLY A 25 -18.12 -16.89 -2.71
CA GLY A 25 -16.92 -16.77 -3.54
C GLY A 25 -16.17 -15.44 -3.39
N ARG A 26 -16.49 -14.61 -2.38
CA ARG A 26 -15.80 -13.33 -2.15
C ARG A 26 -14.63 -13.47 -1.20
N PHE A 27 -13.51 -12.86 -1.54
CA PHE A 27 -12.33 -12.83 -0.67
C PHE A 27 -12.60 -12.02 0.61
N ARG A 28 -12.24 -12.60 1.76
CA ARG A 28 -12.39 -11.98 3.09
C ARG A 28 -11.12 -11.28 3.58
N GLY A 29 -10.13 -11.15 2.70
CA GLY A 29 -8.85 -10.55 2.99
C GLY A 29 -8.89 -9.04 3.23
N GLN A 30 -7.72 -8.48 3.54
CA GLN A 30 -7.56 -7.05 3.80
C GLN A 30 -6.36 -6.48 3.06
N LEU A 31 -6.41 -5.18 2.77
CA LEU A 31 -5.24 -4.46 2.25
C LEU A 31 -4.20 -4.31 3.35
N GLN A 32 -2.98 -4.75 3.08
CA GLN A 32 -1.83 -4.61 3.96
C GLN A 32 -0.83 -3.66 3.30
N ALA A 33 -0.46 -2.60 4.02
CA ALA A 33 0.58 -1.69 3.55
C ALA A 33 1.93 -2.41 3.50
N THR A 34 2.72 -2.14 2.46
CA THR A 34 4.03 -2.77 2.26
C THR A 34 5.16 -2.09 3.05
N GLY A 35 4.89 -0.94 3.68
CA GLY A 35 5.93 -0.09 4.26
C GLY A 35 6.51 0.93 3.29
N VAL A 36 6.23 0.81 1.98
CA VAL A 36 6.73 1.72 0.96
C VAL A 36 5.97 3.05 1.06
N ARG A 37 6.69 4.13 1.39
CA ARG A 37 6.14 5.49 1.34
C ARG A 37 6.23 6.04 -0.09
N PRO A 38 5.10 6.29 -0.76
CA PRO A 38 5.13 6.74 -2.14
C PRO A 38 5.57 8.20 -2.27
N LYS A 39 6.31 8.51 -3.35
CA LYS A 39 6.83 9.87 -3.60
C LYS A 39 5.74 10.92 -3.77
N PHE A 40 4.53 10.54 -4.19
CA PHE A 40 3.42 11.49 -4.31
C PHE A 40 2.88 11.94 -2.96
N ALA A 41 3.14 11.22 -1.86
CA ALA A 41 2.64 11.57 -0.53
C ALA A 41 3.21 12.92 -0.04
N SER A 42 4.45 13.24 -0.39
CA SER A 42 5.02 14.57 -0.13
C SER A 42 4.31 15.63 -0.97
N LYS A 43 4.09 15.38 -2.26
CA LYS A 43 3.36 16.30 -3.15
C LYS A 43 1.94 16.59 -2.67
N LEU A 44 1.24 15.59 -2.13
CA LEU A 44 -0.07 15.80 -1.49
C LEU A 44 0.03 16.66 -0.24
N SER A 45 1.06 16.43 0.58
CA SER A 45 1.32 17.25 1.78
C SER A 45 1.57 18.72 1.42
N ASP A 46 2.30 18.98 0.33
CA ASP A 46 2.56 20.34 -0.18
C ASP A 46 1.26 21.05 -0.65
N LEU A 47 0.26 20.27 -1.08
CA LEU A 47 -1.09 20.76 -1.41
C LEU A 47 -2.01 20.88 -0.18
N GLY A 48 -1.48 20.67 1.04
CA GLY A 48 -2.24 20.69 2.29
C GLY A 48 -2.99 19.40 2.61
N ILE A 49 -2.85 18.35 1.81
CA ILE A 49 -3.46 17.04 2.03
C ILE A 49 -2.50 16.19 2.86
N LYS A 50 -2.73 16.13 4.17
CA LYS A 50 -1.90 15.34 5.10
C LYS A 50 -2.37 13.89 5.13
N LEU A 51 -1.53 12.99 4.64
CA LEU A 51 -1.71 11.55 4.82
C LEU A 51 -1.09 11.14 6.17
N GLY A 52 -1.86 10.41 6.99
CA GLY A 52 -1.38 9.87 8.25
C GLY A 52 -0.19 8.92 8.03
N PRO A 53 0.88 9.01 8.83
CA PRO A 53 2.06 8.15 8.67
C PRO A 53 1.76 6.66 8.78
N GLU A 54 0.74 6.29 9.56
CA GLU A 54 0.25 4.93 9.77
C GLU A 54 -0.36 4.28 8.52
N MET A 55 -0.82 5.08 7.55
CA MET A 55 -1.48 4.61 6.34
C MET A 55 -0.59 3.67 5.50
N PHE A 56 0.72 3.89 5.54
CA PHE A 56 1.69 3.09 4.79
C PHE A 56 2.57 2.22 5.70
N SER A 57 2.32 2.21 7.02
CA SER A 57 3.05 1.37 7.95
C SER A 57 2.59 -0.09 7.78
N PRO A 58 3.52 -1.07 7.70
CA PRO A 58 3.12 -2.46 7.69
C PRO A 58 2.30 -2.74 8.94
N GLY A 59 1.08 -3.24 8.76
CA GLY A 59 0.25 -3.66 9.88
C GLY A 59 1.04 -4.70 10.67
N THR A 60 1.29 -4.44 11.95
CA THR A 60 1.89 -5.42 12.85
C THR A 60 0.89 -6.55 13.01
N THR A 61 0.94 -7.54 12.11
CA THR A 61 0.36 -8.85 12.37
C THR A 61 1.31 -9.55 13.32
N PRO A 62 0.91 -9.84 14.58
CA PRO A 62 1.71 -10.64 15.50
C PRO A 62 1.86 -12.09 15.04
#